data_AF-K0K8W0-F1
#
_entry.id   AF-K0K8W0-F1
#
_cell.length_a   1.000
_cell.length_b   1.000
_cell.length_c   1.000
_cell.angle_alpha   90.00
_cell.angle_beta   90.00
_cell.angle_gamma   90.00
#
_symmetry.space_group_name_H-M   'P 1'
#
loop_
_entity.id
_entity.type
_entity.pdbx_description
1 polymer ?
#
loop_
_entity_poly.entity_id
_entity_poly.type
_entity_poly.pdbx_seq_one_letter_code
_entity_poly.pdbx_strand_id
1 'polypeptide(L)'
;MDKFIEDSDDENEDLRSVGSEDELNTKPTRLDDSESEDEEIDTKKTTSKKSTFDAFNDNDDDEDDDMLSDEEESNESTTNKSSGSDEQKNINELFRKSKLHKLKTKKPKGKTGVVYLSKIPPYMKPAKMRQILTRFGEVDRLFLKKEQQHKYKQRLVQGGNKKIKYEEGWAEFIRKKDAKMCADTLNGNKLGGKKGNFYYDDIMNVKYLSGFKWADLTAQISAENEARQSKLQMEISQANKLNKTFIRNIEKSKMIENIKNKKKDQSSKDDDEPRRTFEQRKVTSTRADAPASLKQKHDAKLEGVLSSIF
;
A
#
# COMPACT_ATOMS: atom_id res chain seq x y z
N MET A 1 -25.40 -11.09 82.85
CA MET A 1 -25.86 -10.75 81.50
C MET A 1 -24.83 -9.82 80.89
N ASP A 2 -24.20 -10.00 79.74
CA ASP A 2 -24.04 -11.03 78.69
C ASP A 2 -22.85 -10.49 77.85
N LYS A 3 -21.75 -11.21 77.60
CA LYS A 3 -21.44 -12.11 76.46
C LYS A 3 -21.52 -11.49 75.04
N PHE A 4 -20.60 -12.00 74.18
CA PHE A 4 -20.28 -11.76 72.73
C PHE A 4 -19.06 -10.84 72.52
N ILE A 5 -17.87 -11.24 72.03
CA ILE A 5 -17.36 -12.27 71.07
C ILE A 5 -17.78 -12.03 69.60
N GLU A 6 -16.80 -11.68 68.76
CA GLU A 6 -16.42 -12.18 67.40
C GLU A 6 -15.49 -11.12 66.76
N ASP A 7 -14.17 -11.30 66.56
CA ASP A 7 -13.32 -12.27 65.80
C ASP A 7 -13.47 -12.26 64.26
N SER A 8 -12.33 -12.02 63.59
CA SER A 8 -11.81 -12.59 62.32
C SER A 8 -10.79 -11.60 61.71
N ASP A 9 -9.47 -11.83 61.84
CA ASP A 9 -8.59 -12.67 61.00
C ASP A 9 -8.17 -11.99 59.67
N ASP A 10 -6.87 -11.66 59.51
CA ASP A 10 -5.99 -12.42 58.60
C ASP A 10 -4.56 -11.83 58.49
N GLU A 11 -3.61 -12.69 58.85
CA GLU A 11 -2.27 -12.96 58.30
C GLU A 11 -1.43 -11.86 57.62
N ASN A 12 -0.21 -11.65 58.15
CA ASN A 12 0.94 -11.25 57.34
C ASN A 12 2.20 -11.98 57.83
N GLU A 13 2.54 -13.07 57.13
CA GLU A 13 3.86 -13.71 57.19
C GLU A 13 4.85 -13.04 56.21
N ASP A 14 6.04 -12.80 56.74
CA ASP A 14 7.38 -12.83 56.13
C ASP A 14 7.54 -12.77 54.61
N LEU A 15 8.33 -11.79 54.14
CA LEU A 15 9.36 -12.04 53.12
C LEU A 15 10.54 -11.06 53.28
N ARG A 16 11.69 -11.62 53.66
CA ARG A 16 13.01 -11.00 53.61
C ARG A 16 13.45 -10.86 52.16
N SER A 17 13.99 -9.70 51.78
CA SER A 17 14.89 -9.59 50.62
C SER A 17 16.11 -8.75 51.01
N VAL A 18 17.24 -9.44 51.08
CA VAL A 18 18.59 -8.93 51.32
C VAL A 18 19.27 -8.71 49.97
N GLY A 19 20.07 -7.65 49.89
CA GLY A 19 21.18 -7.48 48.94
C GLY A 19 20.83 -6.59 47.74
N SER A 20 21.74 -5.81 47.20
CA SER A 20 23.12 -5.45 47.56
C SER A 20 23.50 -4.30 46.62
N GLU A 21 24.32 -3.41 47.13
CA GLU A 21 25.01 -2.34 46.40
C GLU A 21 25.96 -2.98 45.38
N ASP A 22 26.00 -2.45 44.15
CA ASP A 22 27.25 -2.37 43.38
C ASP A 22 27.12 -1.43 42.16
N GLU A 23 28.25 -0.78 41.88
CA GLU A 23 28.48 0.41 41.07
C GLU A 23 28.15 0.26 39.57
N LEU A 24 27.96 1.41 38.88
CA LEU A 24 28.87 1.88 37.82
C LEU A 24 28.33 3.16 37.17
N ASN A 25 28.96 4.26 37.54
CA ASN A 25 28.78 5.60 36.98
C ASN A 25 29.67 5.73 35.73
N THR A 26 29.08 5.70 34.54
CA THR A 26 29.79 6.07 33.29
C THR A 26 29.02 7.15 32.55
N LYS A 27 29.65 8.32 32.42
CA LYS A 27 29.17 9.48 31.65
C LYS A 27 29.21 9.17 30.15
N PRO A 28 28.23 9.58 29.34
CA PRO A 28 28.33 9.50 27.89
C PRO A 28 29.17 10.66 27.35
N THR A 29 30.29 10.33 26.72
CA THR A 29 31.09 11.21 25.87
C THR A 29 30.32 11.57 24.60
N ARG A 30 30.21 12.88 24.32
CA ARG A 30 29.76 13.44 23.04
C ARG A 30 30.84 13.20 21.98
N LEU A 31 30.47 12.54 20.89
CA LEU A 31 31.20 12.61 19.63
C LEU A 31 30.37 13.48 18.67
N ASP A 32 30.97 14.63 18.36
CA ASP A 32 30.58 15.55 17.30
C ASP A 32 31.26 15.02 16.03
N ASP A 33 30.48 14.73 14.99
CA ASP A 33 31.00 14.33 13.68
C ASP A 33 30.32 15.19 12.61
N SER A 34 31.11 16.13 12.12
CA SER A 34 30.81 17.08 11.06
C SER A 34 32.00 17.06 10.13
N GLU A 35 31.81 16.54 8.91
CA GLU A 35 32.40 16.94 7.62
C GLU A 35 32.04 15.83 6.61
N SER A 36 31.10 16.03 5.67
CA SER A 36 31.24 16.69 4.36
C SER A 36 32.33 16.07 3.47
N GLU A 37 31.92 15.17 2.56
CA GLU A 37 32.65 14.91 1.33
C GLU A 37 31.66 14.83 0.15
N ASP A 38 31.93 15.69 -0.84
CA ASP A 38 31.37 15.72 -2.18
C ASP A 38 31.91 14.53 -3.00
N GLU A 39 31.05 13.83 -3.73
CA GLU A 39 31.47 12.88 -4.77
C GLU A 39 30.74 13.20 -6.08
N GLU A 40 31.53 13.68 -7.05
CA GLU A 40 31.17 13.95 -8.43
C GLU A 40 30.81 12.67 -9.19
N ILE A 41 29.83 12.81 -10.08
CA ILE A 41 29.34 11.76 -10.98
C ILE A 41 30.28 11.65 -12.18
N ASP A 42 31.02 10.52 -12.30
CA ASP A 42 31.74 10.18 -13.53
C ASP A 42 30.94 9.18 -14.39
N THR A 43 30.57 9.64 -15.58
CA THR A 43 29.84 8.90 -16.61
C THR A 43 30.79 8.08 -17.48
N LYS A 44 30.69 6.75 -17.48
CA LYS A 44 31.14 5.95 -18.64
C LYS A 44 30.19 4.83 -19.05
N LYS A 45 29.84 4.94 -20.33
CA LYS A 45 28.98 4.13 -21.17
C LYS A 45 29.82 2.99 -21.77
N THR A 46 29.39 1.74 -21.66
CA THR A 46 29.85 0.67 -22.55
C THR A 46 28.69 -0.17 -23.05
N THR A 47 28.85 -0.61 -24.28
CA THR A 47 27.83 -0.99 -25.26
C THR A 47 27.89 -2.48 -25.58
N SER A 48 26.72 -3.08 -25.86
CA SER A 48 26.49 -4.29 -26.69
C SER A 48 26.94 -5.64 -26.09
N LYS A 49 26.27 -6.79 -26.23
CA LYS A 49 25.45 -7.36 -27.32
C LYS A 49 24.38 -8.36 -26.83
N LYS A 50 23.49 -8.64 -27.78
CA LYS A 50 22.30 -9.48 -27.88
C LYS A 50 22.57 -11.00 -28.05
N SER A 51 21.70 -11.84 -27.49
CA SER A 51 21.18 -13.11 -28.04
C SER A 51 19.86 -13.43 -27.30
N THR A 52 18.67 -13.45 -27.92
CA THR A 52 18.04 -14.47 -28.79
C THR A 52 18.06 -15.89 -28.22
N PHE A 53 17.04 -16.26 -27.44
CA PHE A 53 16.43 -17.58 -27.49
C PHE A 53 14.93 -17.46 -27.17
N ASP A 54 14.16 -18.22 -27.94
CA ASP A 54 12.74 -18.14 -28.20
C ASP A 54 12.08 -19.46 -27.76
N ALA A 55 10.75 -19.48 -27.74
CA ALA A 55 9.83 -20.63 -27.60
C ALA A 55 9.50 -21.14 -26.18
N PHE A 56 8.34 -20.70 -25.67
CA PHE A 56 7.11 -21.49 -25.43
C PHE A 56 6.07 -20.45 -24.96
N ASN A 57 5.29 -19.82 -25.85
CA ASN A 57 4.05 -20.32 -26.46
C ASN A 57 3.02 -20.74 -25.41
N ASP A 58 2.25 -19.76 -24.93
CA ASP A 58 0.92 -19.98 -24.35
C ASP A 58 0.05 -18.87 -24.93
N ASN A 59 -0.67 -19.23 -25.99
CA ASN A 59 -1.70 -18.45 -26.63
C ASN A 59 -3.00 -19.23 -26.47
N ASP A 60 -4.09 -18.48 -26.48
CA ASP A 60 -5.50 -18.88 -26.44
C ASP A 60 -6.08 -18.78 -25.01
N ASP A 61 -7.02 -17.90 -24.71
CA ASP A 61 -7.76 -17.03 -25.62
C ASP A 61 -8.36 -15.85 -24.86
N ASP A 62 -8.38 -14.73 -25.56
CA ASP A 62 -9.10 -13.49 -25.28
C ASP A 62 -10.60 -13.67 -25.60
N GLU A 63 -11.35 -12.58 -25.43
CA GLU A 63 -12.76 -12.35 -25.77
C GLU A 63 -13.76 -12.63 -24.62
N ASP A 64 -14.70 -11.75 -24.28
CA ASP A 64 -14.93 -10.35 -24.65
C ASP A 64 -16.06 -9.79 -23.77
N ASP A 65 -16.10 -8.46 -23.73
CA ASP A 65 -17.27 -7.58 -23.75
C ASP A 65 -18.27 -7.47 -22.58
N ASP A 66 -18.58 -6.20 -22.34
CA ASP A 66 -19.70 -5.66 -21.58
C ASP A 66 -21.05 -6.16 -22.15
N MET A 67 -22.05 -6.44 -21.29
CA MET A 67 -23.44 -6.00 -21.52
C MET A 67 -24.38 -6.37 -20.37
N LEU A 68 -25.23 -5.39 -20.04
CA LEU A 68 -26.43 -5.50 -19.20
C LEU A 68 -27.57 -6.18 -19.97
N SER A 69 -28.25 -7.15 -19.34
CA SER A 69 -29.71 -7.38 -19.36
C SER A 69 -30.00 -8.58 -18.46
N ASP A 70 -30.69 -8.43 -17.32
CA ASP A 70 -32.16 -8.57 -17.19
C ASP A 70 -32.72 -9.79 -17.96
N GLU A 71 -33.11 -10.82 -17.21
CA GLU A 71 -34.32 -11.67 -17.35
C GLU A 71 -34.18 -12.83 -16.33
N GLU A 72 -34.97 -12.83 -15.25
CA GLU A 72 -36.31 -13.45 -15.14
C GLU A 72 -36.22 -14.98 -15.00
N GLU A 73 -36.40 -15.47 -13.77
CA GLU A 73 -37.01 -16.78 -13.56
C GLU A 73 -38.14 -16.65 -12.52
N SER A 74 -39.33 -16.44 -13.06
CA SER A 74 -40.60 -17.12 -12.75
C SER A 74 -40.90 -17.48 -11.29
N ASN A 75 -41.89 -16.78 -10.73
CA ASN A 75 -43.10 -17.47 -10.29
C ASN A 75 -44.30 -16.51 -10.24
N GLU A 76 -45.10 -16.57 -11.31
CA GLU A 76 -46.51 -16.23 -11.32
C GLU A 76 -47.22 -17.32 -10.48
N SER A 77 -47.91 -17.03 -9.38
CA SER A 77 -49.35 -16.81 -9.47
C SER A 77 -49.94 -16.61 -8.06
N THR A 78 -50.66 -15.49 -7.92
CA THR A 78 -52.02 -15.43 -7.37
C THR A 78 -52.21 -15.44 -5.84
N THR A 79 -52.67 -14.28 -5.38
CA THR A 79 -53.56 -13.99 -4.24
C THR A 79 -53.06 -14.37 -2.83
N ASN A 80 -52.70 -13.35 -2.05
CA ASN A 80 -53.55 -12.95 -0.94
C ASN A 80 -53.24 -11.53 -0.43
N LYS A 81 -54.31 -10.75 -0.33
CA LYS A 81 -54.38 -9.46 0.36
C LYS A 81 -54.12 -9.70 1.85
N SER A 82 -53.09 -9.07 2.43
CA SER A 82 -53.21 -8.25 3.64
C SER A 82 -51.86 -7.79 4.20
N SER A 83 -51.80 -6.48 4.49
CA SER A 83 -51.01 -5.82 5.55
C SER A 83 -49.48 -5.99 5.58
N GLY A 84 -48.76 -4.96 5.14
CA GLY A 84 -47.35 -4.77 5.51
C GLY A 84 -46.47 -3.94 4.56
N SER A 85 -46.97 -3.53 3.39
CA SER A 85 -46.12 -3.08 2.28
C SER A 85 -45.83 -1.57 2.18
N ASP A 86 -46.27 -0.75 3.13
CA ASP A 86 -46.14 0.71 3.01
C ASP A 86 -44.85 1.28 3.62
N GLU A 87 -44.23 0.59 4.57
CA GLU A 87 -42.97 1.08 5.17
C GLU A 87 -41.77 0.80 4.27
N GLN A 88 -41.67 -0.39 3.66
CA GLN A 88 -40.52 -0.78 2.83
C GLN A 88 -40.47 -0.06 1.48
N LYS A 89 -41.62 0.29 0.90
CA LYS A 89 -41.71 1.11 -0.32
C LYS A 89 -41.28 2.56 -0.03
N ASN A 90 -41.69 3.11 1.12
CA ASN A 90 -41.29 4.44 1.56
C ASN A 90 -39.77 4.55 1.82
N ILE A 91 -39.14 3.53 2.43
CA ILE A 91 -37.70 3.54 2.68
C ILE A 91 -36.91 3.58 1.36
N ASN A 92 -37.27 2.74 0.38
CA ASN A 92 -36.61 2.73 -0.93
C ASN A 92 -36.85 4.02 -1.73
N GLU A 93 -38.03 4.62 -1.63
CA GLU A 93 -38.32 5.90 -2.27
C GLU A 93 -37.57 7.07 -1.61
N LEU A 94 -37.40 7.06 -0.28
CA LEU A 94 -36.56 8.00 0.47
C LEU A 94 -35.06 7.83 0.15
N PHE A 95 -34.58 6.59 -0.03
CA PHE A 95 -33.22 6.31 -0.47
C PHE A 95 -32.98 6.76 -1.91
N ARG A 96 -33.94 6.56 -2.83
CA ARG A 96 -33.86 7.08 -4.20
C ARG A 96 -33.92 8.61 -4.23
N LYS A 97 -34.84 9.23 -3.48
CA LYS A 97 -34.94 10.70 -3.36
C LYS A 97 -33.69 11.31 -2.74
N SER A 98 -33.08 10.71 -1.72
CA SER A 98 -31.82 11.21 -1.12
C SER A 98 -30.61 11.05 -2.03
N LYS A 99 -30.52 9.96 -2.81
CA LYS A 99 -29.49 9.76 -3.84
C LYS A 99 -29.66 10.76 -4.99
N LEU A 100 -30.91 11.00 -5.43
CA LEU A 100 -31.24 12.00 -6.44
C LEU A 100 -31.00 13.44 -5.95
N HIS A 101 -31.23 13.74 -4.67
CA HIS A 101 -30.91 15.03 -4.06
C HIS A 101 -29.39 15.25 -4.00
N LYS A 102 -28.59 14.21 -3.71
CA LYS A 102 -27.12 14.22 -3.80
C LYS A 102 -26.59 14.43 -5.22
N LEU A 103 -27.33 14.03 -6.25
CA LEU A 103 -26.98 14.21 -7.66
C LEU A 103 -27.45 15.58 -8.20
N LYS A 104 -28.58 16.10 -7.72
CA LYS A 104 -29.11 17.44 -8.03
C LYS A 104 -28.36 18.58 -7.34
N THR A 105 -27.51 18.30 -6.34
CA THR A 105 -26.55 19.27 -5.79
C THR A 105 -25.29 19.45 -6.64
N LYS A 106 -25.28 19.01 -7.91
CA LYS A 106 -24.37 19.59 -8.91
C LYS A 106 -24.84 21.02 -9.19
N LYS A 107 -24.58 21.90 -8.22
CA LYS A 107 -24.80 23.34 -8.31
C LYS A 107 -24.14 23.82 -9.62
N PRO A 108 -24.74 24.79 -10.32
CA PRO A 108 -24.19 25.28 -11.58
C PRO A 108 -22.71 25.62 -11.36
N LYS A 109 -21.88 25.31 -12.37
CA LYS A 109 -20.45 25.65 -12.44
C LYS A 109 -20.29 27.18 -12.42
N GLY A 110 -20.66 27.80 -11.30
CA GLY A 110 -20.51 29.20 -11.04
C GLY A 110 -19.04 29.52 -10.89
N LYS A 111 -18.73 30.80 -10.79
CA LYS A 111 -17.39 31.28 -10.47
C LYS A 111 -17.07 30.86 -9.03
N THR A 112 -16.60 29.62 -8.83
CA THR A 112 -16.10 29.16 -7.53
C THR A 112 -14.81 29.90 -7.20
N GLY A 113 -14.49 30.00 -5.92
CA GLY A 113 -13.27 30.64 -5.46
C GLY A 113 -12.59 29.77 -4.42
N VAL A 114 -11.31 29.49 -4.62
CA VAL A 114 -10.49 28.78 -3.64
C VAL A 114 -9.70 29.78 -2.81
N VAL A 115 -9.62 29.51 -1.52
CA VAL A 115 -8.87 30.25 -0.53
C VAL A 115 -7.83 29.34 0.09
N TYR A 116 -6.59 29.80 0.12
CA TYR A 116 -5.47 29.17 0.79
C TYR A 116 -5.34 29.69 2.23
N LEU A 117 -5.08 28.77 3.15
CA LEU A 117 -4.87 29.01 4.58
C LEU A 117 -3.43 28.59 4.90
N SER A 118 -2.55 29.57 5.11
CA SER A 118 -1.12 29.30 5.30
C SER A 118 -0.80 28.73 6.69
N LYS A 119 -1.55 29.16 7.72
CA LYS A 119 -1.37 28.69 9.09
C LYS A 119 -2.73 28.47 9.73
N ILE A 120 -2.88 27.31 10.36
CA ILE A 120 -4.08 26.94 11.09
C ILE A 120 -3.76 26.96 12.59
N PRO A 121 -4.63 27.57 13.41
CA PRO A 121 -4.48 27.56 14.85
C PRO A 121 -4.34 26.15 15.43
N PRO A 122 -3.54 25.99 16.49
CA PRO A 122 -3.33 24.68 17.10
C PRO A 122 -4.65 24.09 17.58
N TYR A 123 -4.85 22.79 17.38
CA TYR A 123 -6.04 22.03 17.81
C TYR A 123 -7.34 22.36 17.07
N MET A 124 -7.28 23.20 16.06
CA MET A 124 -8.45 23.57 15.30
C MET A 124 -8.91 22.45 14.39
N LYS A 125 -10.14 21.98 14.62
CA LYS A 125 -10.74 20.92 13.80
C LYS A 125 -11.29 21.50 12.48
N PRO A 126 -11.31 20.72 11.39
CA PRO A 126 -11.91 21.15 10.12
C PRO A 126 -13.37 21.62 10.26
N ALA A 127 -14.15 21.00 11.15
CA ALA A 127 -15.53 21.43 11.44
C ALA A 127 -15.60 22.86 11.96
N LYS A 128 -14.67 23.25 12.86
CA LYS A 128 -14.63 24.62 13.40
C LYS A 128 -14.17 25.62 12.35
N MET A 129 -13.20 25.25 11.53
CA MET A 129 -12.79 26.06 10.37
C MET A 129 -13.96 26.32 9.43
N ARG A 130 -14.73 25.27 9.10
CA ARG A 130 -15.93 25.42 8.27
C ARG A 130 -16.92 26.41 8.88
N GLN A 131 -17.26 26.27 10.17
CA GLN A 131 -18.17 27.21 10.85
C GLN A 131 -17.70 28.67 10.75
N ILE A 132 -16.40 28.91 10.86
CA ILE A 132 -15.84 30.25 10.78
C ILE A 132 -15.94 30.82 9.37
N LEU A 133 -15.57 30.02 8.37
CA LEU A 133 -15.61 30.40 6.96
C LEU A 133 -17.05 30.56 6.47
N THR A 134 -18.00 29.77 6.98
CA THR A 134 -19.43 29.87 6.67
C THR A 134 -20.03 31.24 7.00
N ARG A 135 -19.43 32.00 7.92
CA ARG A 135 -19.85 33.39 8.23
C ARG A 135 -19.69 34.34 7.04
N PHE A 136 -18.74 34.05 6.13
CA PHE A 136 -18.47 34.88 4.96
C PHE A 136 -19.18 34.39 3.70
N GLY A 137 -19.47 33.09 3.61
CA GLY A 137 -20.18 32.50 2.49
C GLY A 137 -20.29 30.98 2.56
N GLU A 138 -21.05 30.39 1.65
CA GLU A 138 -21.25 28.95 1.61
C GLU A 138 -19.97 28.23 1.14
N VAL A 139 -19.38 27.44 2.03
CA VAL A 139 -18.19 26.61 1.77
C VAL A 139 -18.64 25.25 1.25
N ASP A 140 -18.17 24.88 0.07
CA ASP A 140 -18.42 23.57 -0.51
C ASP A 140 -17.39 22.57 0.05
N ARG A 141 -16.15 22.67 -0.42
CA ARG A 141 -15.06 21.77 -0.07
C ARG A 141 -14.06 22.42 0.88
N LEU A 142 -13.55 21.62 1.82
CA LEU A 142 -12.54 22.05 2.80
C LEU A 142 -11.54 20.92 3.01
N PHE A 143 -10.26 21.21 2.82
CA PHE A 143 -9.16 20.28 3.00
C PHE A 143 -8.11 20.94 3.88
N LEU A 144 -7.77 20.29 4.99
CA LEU A 144 -6.68 20.72 5.85
C LEU A 144 -5.60 19.64 5.83
N LYS A 145 -4.37 20.04 5.47
CA LYS A 145 -3.21 19.16 5.49
C LYS A 145 -2.77 18.95 6.93
N LYS A 146 -2.76 17.69 7.36
CA LYS A 146 -2.22 17.31 8.65
C LYS A 146 -0.71 17.55 8.66
N GLU A 147 -0.19 17.86 9.82
CA GLU A 147 1.24 17.88 10.06
C GLU A 147 1.90 16.53 9.71
N GLN A 148 3.14 16.59 9.23
CA GLN A 148 3.92 15.42 8.88
C GLN A 148 4.14 14.50 10.08
N GLN A 149 4.13 13.18 9.82
CA GLN A 149 4.21 12.16 10.87
C GLN A 149 5.51 12.27 11.70
N HIS A 150 6.64 12.63 11.07
CA HIS A 150 7.91 12.81 11.79
C HIS A 150 7.85 13.97 12.79
N LYS A 151 7.30 15.12 12.41
CA LYS A 151 7.12 16.28 13.31
C LYS A 151 6.15 15.98 14.44
N TYR A 152 5.09 15.24 14.13
CA TYR A 152 4.15 14.76 15.15
C TYR A 152 4.88 13.89 16.18
N LYS A 153 5.60 12.85 15.74
CA LYS A 153 6.38 11.98 16.63
C LYS A 153 7.41 12.75 17.45
N GLN A 154 8.15 13.67 16.83
CA GLN A 154 9.15 14.49 17.51
C GLN A 154 8.53 15.38 18.59
N ARG A 155 7.36 15.99 18.32
CA ARG A 155 6.61 16.74 19.35
C ARG A 155 6.20 15.85 20.52
N LEU A 156 5.74 14.62 20.24
CA LEU A 156 5.33 13.68 21.29
C LEU A 156 6.50 13.31 22.20
N VAL A 157 7.68 13.07 21.61
CA VAL A 157 8.91 12.77 22.37
C VAL A 157 9.33 13.97 23.23
N GLN A 158 9.16 15.20 22.72
CA GLN A 158 9.44 16.43 23.47
C GLN A 158 8.39 16.76 24.56
N GLY A 159 7.41 15.90 24.81
CA GLY A 159 6.35 16.14 25.80
C GLY A 159 5.29 17.16 25.36
N GLY A 160 5.25 17.49 24.06
CA GLY A 160 4.25 18.39 23.50
C GLY A 160 2.87 17.76 23.37
N ASN A 161 1.89 18.56 22.91
CA ASN A 161 0.50 18.12 22.85
C ASN A 161 0.27 16.99 21.82
N LYS A 162 -0.47 15.96 22.22
CA LYS A 162 -0.86 14.78 21.43
C LYS A 162 -1.97 15.04 20.41
N LYS A 163 -2.62 16.21 20.44
CA LYS A 163 -3.69 16.55 19.51
C LYS A 163 -3.17 16.74 18.08
N ILE A 164 -4.01 16.39 17.09
CA ILE A 164 -3.72 16.58 15.67
C ILE A 164 -3.62 18.08 15.36
N LYS A 165 -2.52 18.45 14.71
CA LYS A 165 -2.29 19.78 14.18
C LYS A 165 -2.38 19.74 12.66
N TYR A 166 -2.89 20.81 12.08
CA TYR A 166 -2.90 21.04 10.65
C TYR A 166 -1.91 22.15 10.33
N GLU A 167 -1.12 21.99 9.26
CA GLU A 167 -0.13 23.00 8.86
C GLU A 167 -0.77 24.03 7.91
N GLU A 168 -1.41 23.53 6.86
CA GLU A 168 -1.99 24.34 5.79
C GLU A 168 -3.37 23.83 5.37
N GLY A 169 -4.13 24.62 4.63
CA GLY A 169 -5.46 24.24 4.17
C GLY A 169 -5.96 25.00 2.97
N TRP A 170 -6.98 24.44 2.33
CA TRP A 170 -7.68 24.99 1.19
C TRP A 170 -9.18 24.91 1.41
N ALA A 171 -9.88 26.00 1.14
CA ALA A 171 -11.33 26.07 1.23
C ALA A 171 -11.89 26.57 -0.10
N GLU A 172 -12.86 25.86 -0.66
CA GLU A 172 -13.59 26.29 -1.84
C GLU A 172 -14.95 26.87 -1.43
N PHE A 173 -15.19 28.10 -1.85
CA PHE A 173 -16.48 28.76 -1.78
C PHE A 173 -17.22 28.61 -3.10
N ILE A 174 -18.54 28.49 -2.99
CA ILE A 174 -19.43 28.40 -4.16
C ILE A 174 -19.36 29.68 -4.99
N ARG A 175 -19.20 30.84 -4.32
CA ARG A 175 -19.07 32.16 -4.96
C ARG A 175 -17.67 32.73 -4.74
N LYS A 176 -17.02 33.12 -5.83
CA LYS A 176 -15.70 33.80 -5.82
C LYS A 176 -15.73 35.13 -5.06
N LYS A 177 -16.85 35.84 -5.03
CA LYS A 177 -16.99 37.10 -4.28
C LYS A 177 -16.80 36.85 -2.78
N ASP A 178 -17.44 35.82 -2.25
CA ASP A 178 -17.35 35.42 -0.84
C ASP A 178 -15.92 34.98 -0.49
N ALA A 179 -15.26 34.24 -1.39
CA ALA A 179 -13.86 33.87 -1.22
C ALA A 179 -12.92 35.09 -1.11
N LYS A 180 -13.11 36.10 -1.97
CA LYS A 180 -12.35 37.36 -1.91
C LYS A 180 -12.61 38.10 -0.61
N MET A 181 -13.88 38.32 -0.28
CA MET A 181 -14.28 38.99 0.96
C MET A 181 -13.73 38.29 2.21
N CYS A 182 -13.74 36.95 2.22
CA CYS A 182 -13.16 36.16 3.30
C CYS A 182 -11.65 36.39 3.40
N ALA A 183 -10.92 36.41 2.28
CA ALA A 183 -9.48 36.67 2.32
C ALA A 183 -9.19 38.09 2.80
N ASP A 184 -9.88 39.10 2.26
CA ASP A 184 -9.66 40.51 2.62
C ASP A 184 -9.98 40.79 4.10
N THR A 185 -11.02 40.14 4.64
CA THR A 185 -11.47 40.38 6.03
C THR A 185 -10.73 39.52 7.05
N LEU A 186 -10.41 38.26 6.73
CA LEU A 186 -9.85 37.33 7.70
C LEU A 186 -8.32 37.36 7.75
N ASN A 187 -7.67 37.79 6.66
CA ASN A 187 -6.23 37.84 6.59
C ASN A 187 -5.65 38.89 7.55
N GLY A 188 -4.71 38.48 8.40
CA GLY A 188 -4.04 39.36 9.36
C GLY A 188 -4.90 39.75 10.57
N ASN A 189 -6.18 39.34 10.58
CA ASN A 189 -7.10 39.64 11.67
C ASN A 189 -7.21 38.46 12.64
N LYS A 190 -7.51 38.79 13.90
CA LYS A 190 -7.85 37.81 14.92
C LYS A 190 -9.17 37.12 14.56
N LEU A 191 -9.26 35.81 14.81
CA LEU A 191 -10.50 35.03 14.64
C LEU A 191 -11.67 35.58 15.46
N GLY A 192 -11.36 36.15 16.62
CA GLY A 192 -12.28 36.87 17.49
C GLY A 192 -13.41 35.99 18.04
N GLY A 193 -14.56 36.61 18.30
CA GLY A 193 -15.72 35.97 18.92
C GLY A 193 -15.85 36.30 20.40
N LYS A 194 -16.36 35.38 21.21
CA LYS A 194 -16.44 35.57 22.67
C LYS A 194 -15.03 35.50 23.28
N LYS A 195 -14.69 36.41 24.18
CA LYS A 195 -13.35 36.55 24.81
C LYS A 195 -12.84 35.26 25.51
N GLY A 196 -13.73 34.37 25.94
CA GLY A 196 -13.37 33.07 26.53
C GLY A 196 -13.16 31.94 25.51
N ASN A 197 -13.31 32.21 24.22
CA ASN A 197 -13.11 31.18 23.19
C ASN A 197 -11.61 30.91 23.00
N PHE A 198 -11.25 29.64 22.87
CA PHE A 198 -9.85 29.19 22.77
C PHE A 198 -9.07 29.87 21.63
N TYR A 199 -9.75 30.15 20.51
CA TYR A 199 -9.14 30.74 19.31
C TYR A 199 -9.33 32.26 19.20
N TYR A 200 -9.66 32.96 20.30
CA TYR A 200 -10.04 34.38 20.23
C TYR A 200 -8.90 35.26 19.72
N ASP A 201 -7.69 35.07 20.26
CA ASP A 201 -6.50 35.87 19.93
C ASP A 201 -5.69 35.32 18.75
N ASP A 202 -6.07 34.16 18.21
CA ASP A 202 -5.37 33.54 17.09
C ASP A 202 -5.57 34.36 15.80
N ILE A 203 -4.46 34.66 15.14
CA ILE A 203 -4.42 35.39 13.86
C ILE A 203 -4.42 34.40 12.71
N MET A 204 -5.25 34.65 11.70
CA MET A 204 -5.31 33.85 10.47
C MET A 204 -4.57 34.51 9.33
N ASN A 205 -3.85 33.69 8.55
CA ASN A 205 -3.28 34.11 7.27
C ASN A 205 -4.01 33.39 6.13
N VAL A 206 -4.67 34.18 5.29
CA VAL A 206 -5.65 33.72 4.32
C VAL A 206 -5.40 34.43 2.99
N LYS A 207 -5.28 33.67 1.90
CA LYS A 207 -5.05 34.23 0.56
C LYS A 207 -6.06 33.69 -0.43
N TYR A 208 -6.75 34.58 -1.14
CA TYR A 208 -7.56 34.18 -2.28
C TYR A 208 -6.66 33.78 -3.46
N LEU A 209 -6.92 32.62 -4.07
CA LEU A 209 -6.20 32.14 -5.24
C LEU A 209 -7.00 32.44 -6.51
N SER A 210 -6.54 33.42 -7.29
CA SER A 210 -7.17 33.75 -8.58
C SER A 210 -6.84 32.70 -9.64
N GLY A 211 -7.86 32.21 -10.35
CA GLY A 211 -7.68 31.26 -11.46
C GLY A 211 -7.48 29.82 -11.02
N PHE A 212 -7.13 29.60 -9.75
CA PHE A 212 -6.98 28.27 -9.16
C PHE A 212 -8.33 27.63 -8.86
N LYS A 213 -8.51 26.37 -9.26
CA LYS A 213 -9.70 25.57 -8.96
C LYS A 213 -9.35 24.43 -8.03
N TRP A 214 -10.35 23.93 -7.32
CA TRP A 214 -10.18 22.76 -6.45
C TRP A 214 -9.67 21.51 -7.20
N ALA A 215 -10.09 21.35 -8.46
CA ALA A 215 -9.65 20.24 -9.30
C ALA A 215 -8.13 20.20 -9.45
N ASP A 216 -7.49 21.37 -9.57
CA ASP A 216 -6.03 21.49 -9.73
C ASP A 216 -5.31 21.02 -8.46
N LEU A 217 -5.84 21.38 -7.28
CA LEU A 217 -5.33 20.89 -5.99
C LEU A 217 -5.41 19.36 -5.91
N THR A 218 -6.57 18.78 -6.24
CA THR A 218 -6.75 17.34 -6.15
C THR A 218 -5.90 16.59 -7.18
N ALA A 219 -5.73 17.14 -8.38
CA ALA A 219 -4.89 16.57 -9.43
C ALA A 219 -3.41 16.58 -9.01
N GLN A 220 -2.94 17.67 -8.41
CA GLN A 220 -1.58 17.74 -7.90
C GLN A 220 -1.34 16.74 -6.75
N ILE A 221 -2.27 16.67 -5.79
CA ILE A 221 -2.16 15.73 -4.66
C ILE A 221 -2.23 14.27 -5.17
N SER A 222 -3.10 13.96 -6.13
CA SER A 222 -3.19 12.60 -6.69
C SER A 222 -1.91 12.23 -7.44
N ALA A 223 -1.38 13.12 -8.27
CA ALA A 223 -0.14 12.88 -9.00
C ALA A 223 1.06 12.69 -8.05
N GLU A 224 1.18 13.50 -7.00
CA GLU A 224 2.25 13.35 -6.00
C GLU A 224 2.11 12.04 -5.22
N ASN A 225 0.89 11.68 -4.84
CA ASN A 225 0.63 10.42 -4.13
C ASN A 225 0.91 9.20 -5.02
N GLU A 226 0.51 9.25 -6.29
CA GLU A 226 0.76 8.19 -7.27
C GLU A 226 2.25 8.00 -7.53
N ALA A 227 2.99 9.09 -7.74
CA ALA A 227 4.45 9.04 -7.87
C ALA A 227 5.12 8.43 -6.62
N ARG A 228 4.67 8.84 -5.43
CA ARG A 228 5.18 8.29 -4.16
C ARG A 228 4.86 6.81 -4.00
N GLN A 229 3.63 6.40 -4.31
CA GLN A 229 3.19 5.01 -4.22
C GLN A 229 3.90 4.12 -5.24
N SER A 230 4.05 4.59 -6.47
CA SER A 230 4.80 3.89 -7.52
C SER A 230 6.25 3.65 -7.08
N LYS A 231 6.93 4.68 -6.55
CA LYS A 231 8.29 4.53 -6.01
C LYS A 231 8.36 3.49 -4.90
N LEU A 232 7.47 3.58 -3.91
CA LEU A 232 7.43 2.62 -2.80
C LEU A 232 7.15 1.19 -3.29
N GLN A 233 6.24 1.02 -4.26
CA GLN A 233 5.93 -0.28 -4.85
C GLN A 233 7.13 -0.85 -5.62
N MET A 234 7.87 -0.03 -6.36
CA MET A 234 9.09 -0.45 -7.02
C MET A 234 10.14 -0.94 -6.01
N GLU A 235 10.37 -0.18 -4.93
CA GLU A 235 11.29 -0.58 -3.84
C GLU A 235 10.86 -1.91 -3.18
N ILE A 236 9.57 -2.06 -2.86
CA ILE A 236 9.02 -3.29 -2.31
C ILE A 236 9.17 -4.46 -3.29
N SER A 237 8.92 -4.23 -4.58
CA SER A 237 9.03 -5.27 -5.62
C SER A 237 10.48 -5.74 -5.78
N GLN A 238 11.45 -4.82 -5.71
CA GLN A 238 12.87 -5.11 -5.76
C GLN A 238 13.29 -5.92 -4.52
N ALA A 239 12.91 -5.49 -3.32
CA ALA A 239 13.18 -6.22 -2.08
C ALA A 239 12.57 -7.62 -2.10
N ASN A 240 11.32 -7.76 -2.55
CA ASN A 240 10.65 -9.05 -2.68
C ASN A 240 11.34 -9.96 -3.69
N LYS A 241 11.82 -9.42 -4.81
CA LYS A 241 12.59 -10.18 -5.80
C LYS A 241 13.89 -10.71 -5.20
N LEU A 242 14.63 -9.87 -4.47
CA LEU A 242 15.85 -10.27 -3.77
C LEU A 242 15.57 -11.34 -2.71
N ASN A 243 14.56 -11.14 -1.87
CA ASN A 243 14.14 -12.11 -0.84
C ASN A 243 13.75 -13.47 -1.47
N LYS A 244 12.99 -13.47 -2.57
CA LYS A 244 12.64 -14.70 -3.30
C LYS A 244 13.89 -15.40 -3.84
N THR A 245 14.84 -14.67 -4.40
CA THR A 245 16.11 -15.28 -4.88
C THR A 245 16.95 -15.85 -3.73
N PHE A 246 16.96 -15.18 -2.57
CA PHE A 246 17.66 -15.63 -1.38
C PHE A 246 17.07 -16.95 -0.84
N ILE A 247 15.75 -17.03 -0.68
CA ILE A 247 15.05 -18.25 -0.26
C ILE A 247 15.37 -19.40 -1.23
N ARG A 248 15.28 -19.15 -2.53
CA ARG A 248 15.60 -20.15 -3.56
C ARG A 248 17.05 -20.65 -3.48
N ASN A 249 17.99 -19.77 -3.18
CA ASN A 249 19.40 -20.14 -3.04
C ASN A 249 19.64 -20.97 -1.76
N ILE A 250 18.97 -20.65 -0.66
CA ILE A 250 19.02 -21.45 0.57
C ILE A 250 18.44 -22.85 0.33
N GLU A 251 17.28 -22.95 -0.32
CA GLU A 251 16.66 -24.24 -0.64
C GLU A 251 17.56 -25.10 -1.53
N LYS A 252 18.18 -24.49 -2.56
CA LYS A 252 19.16 -25.15 -3.41
C LYS A 252 20.39 -25.62 -2.62
N SER A 253 20.92 -24.81 -1.70
CA SER A 253 22.05 -25.21 -0.86
C SER A 253 21.70 -26.42 0.01
N LYS A 254 20.54 -26.39 0.69
CA LYS A 254 20.05 -27.52 1.50
C LYS A 254 19.84 -28.77 0.65
N MET A 255 19.30 -28.64 -0.56
CA MET A 255 19.15 -29.76 -1.49
C MET A 255 20.51 -30.36 -1.89
N ILE A 256 21.49 -29.52 -2.23
CA ILE A 256 22.84 -29.95 -2.58
C ILE A 256 23.54 -30.61 -1.40
N GLU A 257 23.40 -30.07 -0.18
CA GLU A 257 23.92 -30.67 1.05
C GLU A 257 23.30 -32.04 1.30
N ASN A 258 21.98 -32.18 1.17
CA ASN A 258 21.30 -33.46 1.30
C ASN A 258 21.76 -34.48 0.25
N ILE A 259 21.99 -34.05 -1.00
CA ILE A 259 22.56 -34.91 -2.05
C ILE A 259 24.00 -35.32 -1.71
N LYS A 260 24.83 -34.38 -1.25
CA LYS A 260 26.21 -34.65 -0.84
C LYS A 260 26.26 -35.64 0.32
N ASN A 261 25.40 -35.47 1.33
CA ASN A 261 25.31 -36.38 2.47
C ASN A 261 24.88 -37.79 2.02
N LYS A 262 23.83 -37.91 1.19
CA LYS A 262 23.43 -39.20 0.61
C LYS A 262 24.53 -39.87 -0.21
N LYS A 263 25.25 -39.10 -1.04
CA LYS A 263 26.39 -39.61 -1.81
C LYS A 263 27.54 -40.04 -0.91
N LYS A 264 27.80 -39.31 0.19
CA LYS A 264 28.81 -39.67 1.17
C LYS A 264 28.46 -40.99 1.87
N ASP A 265 27.20 -41.14 2.29
CA ASP A 265 26.67 -42.35 2.92
C ASP A 265 26.70 -43.57 1.97
N GLN A 266 26.47 -43.35 0.66
CA GLN A 266 26.63 -44.38 -0.37
C GLN A 266 28.10 -44.70 -0.66
N SER A 267 28.99 -43.69 -0.74
CA SER A 267 30.42 -43.92 -0.94
C SER A 267 31.07 -44.67 0.23
N SER A 268 30.56 -44.51 1.46
CA SER A 268 31.00 -45.33 2.61
C SER A 268 30.44 -46.75 2.62
N LYS A 269 29.49 -47.08 1.72
CA LYS A 269 28.93 -48.43 1.55
C LYS A 269 29.44 -49.14 0.28
N ASP A 270 29.93 -48.39 -0.70
CA ASP A 270 30.37 -48.86 -2.02
C ASP A 270 31.91 -48.86 -2.18
N ASP A 271 32.68 -49.06 -1.11
CA ASP A 271 34.14 -49.27 -1.18
C ASP A 271 34.53 -50.64 -1.80
N ASP A 272 33.59 -51.38 -2.38
CA ASP A 272 33.86 -52.54 -3.26
C ASP A 272 33.39 -52.23 -4.71
N GLU A 273 34.36 -51.78 -5.52
CA GLU A 273 34.36 -51.67 -7.00
C GLU A 273 33.54 -50.57 -7.72
N PRO A 274 34.20 -49.71 -8.53
CA PRO A 274 33.51 -48.74 -9.40
C PRO A 274 32.95 -49.41 -10.66
N ARG A 275 31.67 -49.82 -10.65
CA ARG A 275 30.97 -50.27 -11.87
C ARG A 275 30.48 -49.08 -12.70
N ARG A 276 31.34 -48.54 -13.57
CA ARG A 276 30.90 -47.64 -14.66
C ARG A 276 30.29 -48.46 -15.79
N THR A 277 29.01 -48.82 -15.68
CA THR A 277 28.24 -49.37 -16.80
C THR A 277 27.68 -48.22 -17.65
N PHE A 278 28.49 -47.71 -18.58
CA PHE A 278 27.97 -46.84 -19.64
C PHE A 278 27.59 -47.72 -20.83
N GLU A 279 26.31 -47.76 -21.19
CA GLU A 279 25.87 -48.40 -22.44
C GLU A 279 26.22 -47.49 -23.62
N GLN A 280 27.32 -47.81 -24.30
CA GLN A 280 27.70 -47.15 -25.53
C GLN A 280 26.80 -47.62 -26.67
N ARG A 281 26.01 -46.71 -27.25
CA ARG A 281 25.23 -47.01 -28.47
C ARG A 281 26.19 -47.42 -29.59
N LYS A 282 25.86 -48.50 -30.30
CA LYS A 282 26.63 -48.94 -31.47
C LYS A 282 26.59 -47.85 -32.54
N VAL A 283 27.77 -47.38 -32.96
CA VAL A 283 27.90 -46.40 -34.04
C VAL A 283 27.51 -47.09 -35.35
N THR A 284 26.56 -46.52 -36.08
CA THR A 284 26.23 -46.97 -37.45
C THR A 284 26.63 -45.87 -38.45
N SER A 285 27.09 -46.28 -39.62
CA SER A 285 27.60 -45.40 -40.68
C SER A 285 27.01 -45.81 -42.04
N THR A 286 26.66 -44.82 -42.85
CA THR A 286 26.17 -44.95 -44.23
C THR A 286 27.28 -44.78 -45.28
N ARG A 287 28.54 -44.59 -44.87
CA ARG A 287 29.67 -44.47 -45.80
C ARG A 287 29.97 -45.80 -46.50
N ALA A 288 30.20 -45.74 -47.82
CA ALA A 288 30.47 -46.92 -48.65
C ALA A 288 31.71 -47.72 -48.18
N ASP A 289 32.73 -47.01 -47.68
CA ASP A 289 34.02 -47.56 -47.24
C ASP A 289 34.05 -48.04 -45.77
N ALA A 290 32.91 -48.02 -45.08
CA ALA A 290 32.84 -48.49 -43.69
C ALA A 290 32.87 -50.03 -43.59
N PRO A 291 33.46 -50.60 -42.52
CA PRO A 291 33.44 -52.05 -42.30
C PRO A 291 32.01 -52.55 -42.11
N ALA A 292 31.72 -53.77 -42.59
CA ALA A 292 30.36 -54.32 -42.66
C ALA A 292 29.63 -54.40 -41.30
N SER A 293 30.36 -54.41 -40.18
CA SER A 293 29.81 -54.43 -38.82
C SER A 293 29.19 -53.11 -38.36
N LEU A 294 29.58 -51.99 -38.98
CA LEU A 294 29.08 -50.64 -38.66
C LEU A 294 28.11 -50.12 -39.73
N LYS A 295 27.87 -50.88 -40.81
CA LYS A 295 26.90 -50.49 -41.85
C LYS A 295 25.48 -50.65 -41.31
N GLN A 296 24.68 -49.60 -41.51
CA GLN A 296 23.28 -49.61 -41.13
C GLN A 296 22.56 -50.68 -41.95
N LYS A 297 21.99 -51.71 -41.29
CA LYS A 297 21.20 -52.73 -41.97
C LYS A 297 19.85 -52.12 -42.36
N HIS A 298 19.42 -52.36 -43.59
CA HIS A 298 18.10 -51.95 -44.08
C HIS A 298 17.02 -52.65 -43.26
N ASP A 299 16.12 -51.88 -42.67
CA ASP A 299 15.09 -52.39 -41.76
C ASP A 299 13.93 -52.93 -42.62
N ALA A 300 13.78 -54.25 -42.70
CA ALA A 300 12.80 -54.93 -43.55
C ALA A 300 11.34 -54.49 -43.28
N LYS A 301 11.10 -53.86 -42.12
CA LYS A 301 9.81 -53.28 -41.73
C LYS A 301 9.42 -52.05 -42.56
N LEU A 302 10.39 -51.31 -43.11
CA LEU A 302 10.15 -50.14 -43.96
C LEU A 302 9.77 -50.54 -45.41
N GLU A 303 10.26 -51.68 -45.91
CA GLU A 303 9.86 -52.19 -47.22
C GLU A 303 8.37 -52.55 -47.28
N GLY A 304 7.83 -53.14 -46.21
CA GLY A 304 6.41 -53.47 -46.11
C GLY A 304 5.47 -52.25 -46.05
N VAL A 305 5.99 -51.07 -45.69
CA VAL A 305 5.21 -49.82 -45.69
C VAL A 305 5.22 -49.17 -47.06
N LEU A 306 6.34 -49.23 -47.79
CA LEU A 306 6.45 -48.67 -49.14
C LEU A 306 5.64 -49.48 -50.17
N SER A 307 5.53 -50.80 -50.02
CA SER A 307 4.67 -51.64 -50.86
C SER A 307 3.18 -51.53 -50.54
N SER A 308 2.80 -50.84 -49.45
CA SER A 308 1.41 -50.59 -49.09
C SER A 308 0.90 -49.23 -49.57
N ILE A 309 1.78 -48.40 -50.16
CA ILE A 309 1.48 -47.02 -50.59
C ILE A 309 1.52 -46.86 -52.12
N PHE A 310 2.11 -47.82 -52.85
CA PHE A 310 2.11 -47.88 -54.32
C PHE A 310 1.50 -49.18 -54.83
#